data_AF-A0A250VUE5-F1
#
_entry.id   AF-A0A250VUE5-F1
#
_cell.length_a   1.000
_cell.length_b   1.000
_cell.length_c   1.000
_cell.angle_alpha   90.00
_cell.angle_beta   90.00
_cell.angle_gamma   90.00
#
_symmetry.space_group_name_H-M   'P 1'
#
loop_
_entity.id
_entity.type
_entity.pdbx_description
1 polymer ?
#
loop_
_entity_poly.entity_id
_entity_poly.type
_entity_poly.pdbx_seq_one_letter_code
_entity_poly.pdbx_strand_id
1 'polypeptide(L)'
;MSLTARQLALATLDRQLLLERQRLDVAEAVRRVCALQAQAPASPYLALWNRVQDFAPKDLDAAFAHGRIVKATLMRILITAR
;
A
#
# COMPACT_ATOMS: atom_id res chain seq x y z
N MET A 1 -7.83 18.85 22.20
CA MET A 1 -7.00 19.44 21.12
C MET A 1 -7.74 19.26 19.81
N SER A 2 -7.95 20.31 19.01
CA SER A 2 -8.56 20.20 17.67
C SER A 2 -7.47 20.22 16.60
N LEU A 3 -7.62 19.39 15.56
CA LEU A 3 -6.75 19.38 14.38
C LEU A 3 -7.35 20.29 13.30
N THR A 4 -6.51 21.10 12.66
CA THR A 4 -6.90 21.77 11.42
C THR A 4 -7.03 20.76 10.28
N ALA A 5 -7.78 21.10 9.23
CA ALA A 5 -7.93 20.26 8.04
C ALA A 5 -6.56 19.91 7.40
N ARG A 6 -5.63 20.87 7.37
CA ARG A 6 -4.27 20.65 6.86
C ARG A 6 -3.49 19.64 7.72
N GLN A 7 -3.58 19.74 9.04
CA GLN A 7 -2.92 18.78 9.94
C GLN A 7 -3.50 17.38 9.76
N LEU A 8 -4.82 17.26 9.62
CA LEU A 8 -5.47 15.97 9.36
C LEU A 8 -5.06 15.37 8.01
N ALA A 9 -4.98 16.19 6.96
CA ALA A 9 -4.54 15.75 5.64
C ALA A 9 -3.08 15.24 5.66
N LEU A 10 -2.16 16.01 6.27
CA LEU A 10 -0.76 15.58 6.41
C LEU A 10 -0.63 14.31 7.24
N ALA A 11 -1.35 14.22 8.36
CA ALA A 11 -1.34 13.01 9.18
C ALA A 11 -1.96 11.79 8.46
N THR A 12 -2.88 12.00 7.51
CA THR A 12 -3.42 10.94 6.66
C THR A 12 -2.39 10.50 5.62
N LEU A 13 -1.75 11.45 4.93
CA LEU A 13 -0.72 11.17 3.92
C LEU A 13 0.48 10.45 4.53
N ASP A 14 0.88 10.83 5.75
CA ASP A 14 1.95 10.18 6.50
C ASP A 14 1.63 8.71 6.79
N ARG A 15 0.46 8.42 7.36
CA ARG A 15 -0.01 7.04 7.60
C ARG A 15 -0.19 6.23 6.31
N GLN A 16 -0.47 6.91 5.19
CA GLN A 16 -0.59 6.30 3.87
C GLN A 16 0.75 6.11 3.16
N LEU A 17 1.87 6.48 3.78
CA LEU A 17 3.22 6.40 3.23
C LEU A 17 3.40 7.25 1.95
N LEU A 18 2.71 8.39 1.89
CA LEU A 18 2.67 9.27 0.72
C LEU A 18 3.44 10.59 0.90
N LEU A 19 3.93 10.90 2.11
CA LEU A 19 4.85 12.03 2.31
C LEU A 19 6.30 11.65 2.00
N GLU A 20 6.67 10.41 2.29
CA GLU A 20 8.00 9.87 2.05
C GLU A 20 7.89 8.37 1.75
N ARG A 21 8.66 7.90 0.77
CA ARG A 21 8.79 6.48 0.47
C ARG A 21 9.60 5.81 1.57
N GLN A 22 9.06 4.77 2.18
CA GLN A 22 9.68 4.09 3.31
C GLN A 22 10.37 2.80 2.88
N ARG A 23 11.49 2.47 3.52
CA ARG A 23 12.20 1.20 3.31
C ARG A 23 11.49 0.07 4.06
N LEU A 24 10.51 -0.54 3.41
CA LEU A 24 9.64 -1.58 3.96
C LEU A 24 9.54 -2.77 3.00
N ASP A 25 9.23 -3.95 3.53
CA ASP A 25 8.80 -5.06 2.68
C ASP A 25 7.38 -4.81 2.15
N VAL A 26 7.04 -5.42 1.00
CA VAL A 26 5.76 -5.22 0.33
C VAL A 26 4.55 -5.59 1.20
N ALA A 27 4.63 -6.70 1.94
CA ALA A 27 3.50 -7.14 2.77
C ALA A 27 3.28 -6.17 3.93
N GLU A 28 4.36 -5.70 4.54
CA GLU A 28 4.31 -4.69 5.59
C GLU A 28 3.79 -3.35 5.10
N ALA A 29 4.21 -2.90 3.91
CA ALA A 29 3.67 -1.68 3.31
C ALA A 29 2.16 -1.79 3.10
N VAL A 30 1.66 -2.93 2.61
CA VAL A 30 0.21 -3.18 2.45
C VAL A 30 -0.50 -3.25 3.80
N ARG A 31 0.07 -3.89 4.83
CA ARG A 31 -0.50 -3.91 6.19
C ARG A 31 -0.65 -2.50 6.77
N ARG A 32 0.37 -1.65 6.64
CA ARG A 32 0.33 -0.28 7.16
C ARG A 32 -0.77 0.58 6.54
N VAL A 33 -1.09 0.34 5.26
CA VAL A 33 -2.15 1.06 4.55
C VAL A 33 -3.46 0.27 4.45
N CYS A 34 -3.58 -0.82 5.22
CA CYS A 34 -4.66 -1.81 5.26
C CYS A 34 -4.88 -2.61 3.96
N ALA A 35 -5.04 -1.95 2.82
CA ALA A 35 -5.28 -2.57 1.52
C ALA A 35 -4.98 -1.60 0.38
N LEU A 36 -4.71 -2.14 -0.81
CA LEU A 36 -4.53 -1.36 -2.03
C LEU A 36 -5.51 -1.80 -3.11
N GLN A 37 -6.01 -0.83 -3.88
CA GLN A 37 -6.96 -1.09 -4.96
C GLN A 37 -6.29 -1.88 -6.10
N ALA A 38 -7.01 -2.87 -6.63
CA ALA A 38 -6.49 -3.83 -7.61
C ALA A 38 -7.46 -4.07 -8.78
N GLN A 39 -8.25 -3.05 -9.13
CA GLN A 39 -9.19 -3.10 -10.25
C GLN A 39 -8.47 -3.26 -11.59
N ALA A 40 -7.38 -2.51 -11.80
CA ALA A 40 -6.50 -2.72 -12.93
C ALA A 40 -5.24 -3.49 -12.48
N PRO A 41 -4.68 -4.38 -13.33
CA PRO A 41 -3.48 -5.14 -13.00
C PRO A 41 -2.30 -4.27 -12.53
N ALA A 42 -2.12 -3.10 -13.12
CA ALA A 42 -1.03 -2.18 -12.78
C ALA A 42 -1.24 -1.40 -11.46
N SER A 43 -2.49 -1.28 -10.95
CA SER A 43 -2.81 -0.39 -9.82
C SER A 43 -2.00 -0.68 -8.55
N PRO A 44 -1.83 -1.94 -8.10
CA PRO A 44 -1.08 -2.23 -6.89
C PRO A 44 0.42 -1.92 -7.03
N TYR A 45 1.00 -2.16 -8.21
CA TYR A 45 2.42 -1.89 -8.47
C TYR A 45 2.70 -0.39 -8.42
N LEU A 46 1.86 0.43 -9.06
CA LEU A 46 1.99 1.89 -9.01
C LEU A 46 1.77 2.44 -7.61
N ALA A 47 0.82 1.86 -6.87
CA ALA A 47 0.55 2.25 -5.49
C ALA A 47 1.75 1.96 -4.57
N LEU A 48 2.41 0.81 -4.72
CA LEU A 48 3.59 0.44 -3.94
C LEU A 48 4.84 1.19 -4.36
N TRP A 49 5.03 1.44 -5.66
CA TRP A 49 6.14 2.25 -6.17
C TRP A 49 6.19 3.64 -5.52
N ASN A 50 5.02 4.26 -5.29
CA ASN A 50 4.91 5.56 -4.61
C ASN A 50 5.12 5.51 -3.08
N ARG A 51 5.15 4.33 -2.46
CA ARG A 51 5.18 4.16 -0.98
C ARG A 51 6.43 3.48 -0.45
N VAL A 52 7.02 2.60 -1.25
CA VAL A 52 8.14 1.74 -0.83
C VAL A 52 9.40 2.18 -1.55
N GLN A 53 10.46 2.45 -0.78
CA GLN A 53 11.79 2.74 -1.30
C GLN A 53 12.39 1.48 -1.96
N ASP A 54 13.10 1.65 -3.07
CA ASP A 54 13.72 0.55 -3.84
C ASP A 54 12.76 -0.57 -4.30
N PHE A 55 11.46 -0.25 -4.40
CA PHE A 55 10.43 -1.19 -4.84
C PHE A 55 10.74 -1.81 -6.21
N ALA A 56 10.80 -3.13 -6.27
CA ALA A 56 10.83 -3.88 -7.52
C ALA A 56 9.51 -4.66 -7.73
N PRO A 57 8.93 -4.68 -8.95
CA PRO A 57 7.68 -5.41 -9.22
C PRO A 57 7.73 -6.89 -8.82
N LYS A 58 8.89 -7.53 -9.00
CA LYS A 58 9.16 -8.93 -8.61
C LYS A 58 8.92 -9.20 -7.12
N ASP A 59 9.03 -8.20 -6.26
CA ASP A 59 8.83 -8.35 -4.82
C ASP A 59 7.33 -8.52 -4.50
N LEU A 60 6.46 -7.84 -5.25
CA LEU A 60 5.02 -8.02 -5.18
C LEU A 60 4.61 -9.37 -5.79
N ASP A 61 5.19 -9.76 -6.93
CA ASP A 61 4.94 -11.06 -7.55
C ASP A 61 5.32 -12.20 -6.59
N ALA A 62 6.49 -12.10 -5.95
CA ALA A 62 6.91 -13.03 -4.92
C ALA A 62 5.97 -13.02 -3.71
N ALA A 63 5.45 -11.86 -3.28
CA ALA A 63 4.51 -11.80 -2.16
C ALA A 63 3.18 -12.51 -2.48
N PHE A 64 2.69 -12.42 -3.72
CA PHE A 64 1.56 -13.23 -4.19
C PHE A 64 1.89 -14.72 -4.22
N ALA A 65 3.03 -15.10 -4.81
CA ALA A 65 3.44 -16.49 -4.97
C ALA A 65 3.58 -17.22 -3.61
N HIS A 66 4.08 -16.51 -2.59
CA HIS A 66 4.20 -17.05 -1.23
C HIS A 66 2.93 -16.88 -0.38
N GLY A 67 1.84 -16.34 -0.95
CA GLY A 67 0.58 -16.13 -0.23
C GLY A 67 0.64 -15.10 0.90
N ARG A 68 1.64 -14.21 0.88
CA ARG A 68 1.74 -13.08 1.83
C ARG A 68 0.82 -11.92 1.45
N ILE A 69 0.49 -11.81 0.17
CA ILE A 69 -0.53 -10.91 -0.35
C ILE A 69 -1.62 -11.75 -1.01
N VAL A 70 -2.87 -11.39 -0.77
CA VAL A 70 -4.04 -11.99 -1.41
C VAL A 70 -4.88 -10.94 -2.11
N LYS A 71 -5.50 -11.32 -3.23
CA LYS A 71 -6.49 -10.49 -3.91
C LYS A 71 -7.90 -10.85 -3.41
N ALA A 72 -8.67 -9.85 -3.01
CA ALA A 72 -10.02 -10.02 -2.47
C ALA A 72 -11.03 -9.16 -3.25
N THR A 73 -12.30 -9.53 -3.23
CA THR A 73 -13.40 -8.82 -3.91
C THR A 73 -14.00 -7.68 -3.07
N LEU A 74 -13.71 -7.65 -1.77
CA LEU A 74 -14.18 -6.62 -0.84
C LEU A 74 -13.73 -5.21 -1.29
N MET A 75 -14.57 -4.21 -1.04
CA MET A 75 -14.31 -2.79 -1.35
C MET A 75 -13.79 -2.56 -2.78
N ARG A 76 -14.49 -3.16 -3.77
CA ARG A 76 -14.24 -3.01 -5.21
C ARG A 76 -12.86 -3.51 -5.65
N ILE A 77 -12.53 -4.75 -5.29
CA ILE A 77 -11.32 -5.47 -5.68
C ILE A 77 -10.04 -4.81 -5.14
N LEU A 78 -9.44 -5.47 -4.16
CA LEU A 78 -8.24 -5.02 -3.47
C LEU A 78 -7.19 -6.12 -3.36
N ILE A 79 -5.97 -5.73 -2.99
CA ILE A 79 -4.99 -6.61 -2.39
C ILE A 79 -4.83 -6.26 -0.92
N THR A 80 -4.65 -7.28 -0.09
CA THR A 80 -4.34 -7.13 1.33
C THR A 80 -3.26 -8.13 1.71
N ALA A 81 -2.52 -7.81 2.77
CA ALA A 81 -1.59 -8.75 3.36
C ALA A 81 -2.35 -9.78 4.20
N ARG A 82 -1.84 -11.02 4.19
CA ARG A 82 -2.31 -12.07 5.09
C ARG A 82 -1.75 -11.86 6.50
#